data_AF-A0A2S6I7N3-F1
#
_entry.id   AF-A0A2S6I7N3-F1
#
_cell.length_a   1.000
_cell.length_b   1.000
_cell.length_c   1.000
_cell.angle_alpha   90.00
_cell.angle_beta   90.00
_cell.angle_gamma   90.00
#
_symmetry.space_group_name_H-M   'P 1'
#
loop_
_entity.id
_entity.type
_entity.pdbx_description
1 polymer ?
#
loop_
_entity_poly.entity_id
_entity_poly.type
_entity_poly.pdbx_seq_one_letter_code
_entity_poly.pdbx_strand_id
1 'polypeptide(L)'
;MNVHTPYCWFFSLCLIVAVSGCEPVADPEPASCDYSTPQLAYTPAGACEPKLVWLRALSRPQEGKFPELPAKCDQAGELGRIVEVPAPPRSGGFTLHVYNGSEAYAYVQVFGAESCVGDFVPLTDCVADNRVGFKVPVVIDADYERYFVRIDLATSGPDEDYKAYFGSEDNFVALAAYDGRQPSFAGRMEYNKRENQVPGQAVVPPPTLPVSCTGLTFHRLIFSSCGSGQDLAAWADEMGLPVSEAYGGKEGSVVAADAPEGMSLQTIGGAAKQKRPSQDTTGTSVEPDYIISLFNPDDPNNYFSGDLERITLKNEKIQNCVAFKPTAVSTSDEEQVIVSIIDSGVDFSPANLDYWNATKYRQAVKTNFMQAGQLGFDFINNDVEPEDVSPHGTFVAGAVVGGYRGSAPLTTINFKIFGADKAATYFGALVAINEAIALNSDVVNMSWGFYSKERPAALECLVKQAADRGVVLVTSAGNEGNNIHNVRQWPASFAADYPETVVSVASYAFENETIDPTKVILTDFSNRGIPDVAVAAFMTTETPNYGGIGTGYFLGTSISTPIVTRTLANLESARPADVNHLQGLYDQGPQLSGLVFKEAYLPVCLEGYTP
;
A
#
# COMPACT_ATOMS: atom_id res chain seq x y z
N MET A 1 -100.16 29.56 15.70
CA MET A 1 -100.75 30.86 15.35
C MET A 1 -100.68 31.00 13.84
N ASN A 2 -101.85 31.00 13.21
CA ASN A 2 -102.07 31.39 11.82
C ASN A 2 -101.52 32.80 11.57
N VAL A 3 -101.01 33.09 10.36
CA VAL A 3 -101.58 34.10 9.43
C VAL A 3 -101.15 33.77 7.99
N HIS A 4 -102.13 33.93 7.10
CA HIS A 4 -102.22 33.72 5.65
C HIS A 4 -101.50 34.79 4.77
N THR A 5 -100.94 34.35 3.63
CA THR A 5 -100.96 34.84 2.20
C THR A 5 -101.21 36.35 1.85
N PRO A 6 -100.82 36.90 0.65
CA PRO A 6 -100.84 36.24 -0.68
C PRO A 6 -99.81 36.64 -1.77
N TYR A 7 -99.81 35.78 -2.80
CA TYR A 7 -99.47 35.92 -4.24
C TYR A 7 -99.13 37.29 -4.84
N CYS A 8 -98.10 37.30 -5.71
CA CYS A 8 -98.13 38.05 -6.96
C CYS A 8 -97.30 37.32 -8.05
N TRP A 9 -97.95 36.98 -9.16
CA TRP A 9 -97.34 36.38 -10.35
C TRP A 9 -96.83 37.50 -11.26
N PHE A 10 -95.55 37.48 -11.61
CA PHE A 10 -95.02 38.20 -12.77
C PHE A 10 -94.28 37.21 -13.66
N PHE A 11 -94.94 36.84 -14.76
CA PHE A 11 -94.29 36.21 -15.92
C PHE A 11 -93.49 37.30 -16.64
N SER A 12 -92.16 37.19 -16.61
CA SER A 12 -91.28 37.82 -17.60
C SER A 12 -90.48 36.72 -18.27
N LEU A 13 -90.75 36.52 -19.56
CA LEU A 13 -89.91 35.80 -20.50
C LEU A 13 -88.48 36.35 -20.39
N CYS A 14 -87.53 35.53 -19.91
CA CYS A 14 -86.12 35.85 -19.99
C CYS A 14 -85.43 34.80 -20.85
N LEU A 15 -84.78 35.30 -21.89
CA LEU A 15 -84.02 34.61 -22.91
C LEU A 15 -82.96 33.70 -22.26
N ILE A 16 -83.03 32.38 -22.49
CA ILE A 16 -81.97 31.45 -22.10
C ILE A 16 -80.80 31.66 -23.06
N VAL A 17 -79.78 32.39 -22.61
CA VAL A 17 -78.42 32.27 -23.15
C VAL A 17 -77.77 31.12 -22.39
N ALA A 18 -77.57 29.99 -23.06
CA ALA A 18 -76.81 28.88 -22.52
C ALA A 18 -75.36 29.32 -22.33
N VAL A 19 -74.99 29.64 -21.09
CA VAL A 19 -73.58 29.65 -20.68
C VAL A 19 -73.21 28.18 -20.51
N SER A 20 -72.34 27.68 -21.39
CA SER A 20 -71.68 26.40 -21.25
C SER A 20 -71.08 26.32 -19.84
N GLY A 21 -71.56 25.37 -19.04
CA GLY A 21 -71.03 25.11 -17.72
C GLY A 21 -69.52 24.88 -17.80
N CYS A 22 -68.78 25.57 -16.96
CA CYS A 22 -67.41 25.22 -16.65
C CYS A 22 -67.40 23.76 -16.19
N GLU A 23 -66.70 22.90 -16.94
CA GLU A 23 -66.18 21.67 -16.35
C GLU A 23 -65.39 22.06 -15.10
N PRO A 24 -65.56 21.38 -13.95
CA PRO A 24 -64.64 21.56 -12.85
C PRO A 24 -63.26 21.20 -13.39
N VAL A 25 -62.39 22.21 -13.50
CA VAL A 25 -60.95 21.98 -13.68
C VAL A 25 -60.58 21.09 -12.50
N ALA A 26 -60.22 19.83 -12.76
CA ALA A 26 -59.65 19.00 -11.73
C ALA A 26 -58.48 19.79 -11.14
N ASP A 27 -58.49 20.01 -9.83
CA ASP A 27 -57.28 20.48 -9.15
C ASP A 27 -56.15 19.57 -9.63
N PRO A 28 -55.05 20.12 -10.17
CA PRO A 28 -53.94 19.28 -10.60
C PRO A 28 -53.58 18.38 -9.42
N GLU A 29 -53.60 17.06 -9.64
CA GLU A 29 -53.10 16.14 -8.62
C GLU A 29 -51.74 16.68 -8.14
N PRO A 30 -51.50 16.81 -6.82
CA PRO A 30 -50.23 17.30 -6.33
C PRO A 30 -49.14 16.43 -6.98
N ALA A 31 -48.27 17.06 -7.76
CA ALA A 31 -47.30 16.34 -8.58
C ALA A 31 -46.53 15.36 -7.69
N SER A 32 -46.61 14.07 -8.02
CA SER A 32 -45.99 13.03 -7.19
C SER A 32 -44.47 13.22 -7.17
N CYS A 33 -43.92 13.32 -5.96
CA CYS A 33 -42.49 13.47 -5.66
C CYS A 33 -41.63 12.23 -5.97
N ASP A 34 -42.18 11.28 -6.71
CA ASP A 34 -41.60 9.96 -6.97
C ASP A 34 -40.49 10.08 -8.02
N TYR A 35 -39.36 10.64 -7.60
CA TYR A 35 -38.15 10.71 -8.40
C TYR A 35 -37.40 9.39 -8.32
N SER A 36 -36.83 8.97 -9.44
CA SER A 36 -35.99 7.78 -9.56
C SER A 36 -34.54 8.03 -9.13
N THR A 37 -34.32 8.99 -8.23
CA THR A 37 -33.00 9.41 -7.76
C THR A 37 -32.34 8.33 -6.90
N PRO A 38 -31.11 7.88 -7.25
CA PRO A 38 -30.30 7.07 -6.35
C PRO A 38 -30.12 7.80 -5.02
N GLN A 39 -30.25 7.05 -3.92
CA GLN A 39 -30.14 7.60 -2.56
C GLN A 39 -28.71 7.43 -2.04
N LEU A 40 -28.06 8.54 -1.71
CA LEU A 40 -26.74 8.59 -1.12
C LEU A 40 -26.84 8.60 0.41
N ALA A 41 -26.85 7.40 1.01
CA ALA A 41 -26.86 7.28 2.46
C ALA A 41 -25.58 7.84 3.09
N TYR A 42 -25.70 8.50 4.24
CA TYR A 42 -24.54 8.97 4.99
C TYR A 42 -23.65 7.80 5.45
N THR A 43 -22.35 8.00 5.26
CA THR A 43 -21.31 7.16 5.84
C THR A 43 -21.25 7.41 7.35
N PRO A 44 -21.14 6.37 8.20
CA PRO A 44 -21.00 6.56 9.64
C PRO A 44 -19.83 7.48 10.01
N ALA A 45 -20.02 8.30 11.04
CA ALA A 45 -19.08 9.34 11.44
C ALA A 45 -17.68 8.81 11.75
N GLY A 46 -16.69 9.19 10.93
CA GLY A 46 -15.30 8.74 11.02
C GLY A 46 -15.02 7.35 10.44
N ALA A 47 -15.97 6.70 9.77
CA ALA A 47 -15.72 5.40 9.13
C ALA A 47 -14.79 5.54 7.91
N CYS A 48 -13.69 4.78 7.93
CA CYS A 48 -12.63 4.85 6.92
C CYS A 48 -13.12 4.51 5.51
N GLU A 49 -13.94 3.46 5.37
CA GLU A 49 -14.51 3.09 4.09
C GLU A 49 -15.90 3.73 3.88
N PRO A 50 -16.09 4.47 2.77
CA PRO A 50 -17.33 5.18 2.49
C PRO A 50 -18.45 4.25 2.04
N LYS A 51 -19.69 4.65 2.33
CA LYS A 51 -20.87 4.13 1.62
C LYS A 51 -20.99 4.83 0.28
N LEU A 52 -20.69 4.11 -0.80
CA LEU A 52 -20.62 4.68 -2.14
C LEU A 52 -21.92 4.48 -2.92
N VAL A 53 -22.33 5.52 -3.63
CA VAL A 53 -23.23 5.42 -4.80
C VAL A 53 -22.38 5.49 -6.05
N TRP A 54 -22.45 4.44 -6.89
CA TRP A 54 -21.70 4.34 -8.14
C TRP A 54 -22.58 4.80 -9.31
N LEU A 55 -22.10 5.81 -10.03
CA LEU A 55 -22.71 6.31 -11.25
C LEU A 55 -21.89 5.77 -12.43
N ARG A 56 -22.48 4.85 -13.17
CA ARG A 56 -21.86 4.17 -14.33
C ARG A 56 -22.62 4.52 -15.61
N ALA A 57 -22.22 3.90 -16.73
CA ALA A 57 -22.83 4.10 -18.04
C ALA A 57 -22.92 5.59 -18.40
N LEU A 58 -21.83 6.33 -18.17
CA LEU A 58 -21.75 7.79 -18.25
C LEU A 58 -22.09 8.35 -19.64
N SER A 59 -22.05 7.51 -20.67
CA SER A 59 -22.40 7.84 -22.06
C SER A 59 -23.91 7.85 -22.38
N ARG A 60 -24.78 7.47 -21.44
CA ARG A 60 -26.24 7.45 -21.63
C ARG A 60 -26.94 8.36 -20.62
N PRO A 61 -28.13 8.92 -20.95
CA PRO A 61 -28.94 9.63 -19.98
C PRO A 61 -29.27 8.74 -18.78
N GLN A 62 -29.39 9.34 -17.61
CA GLN A 62 -29.83 8.61 -16.42
C GLN A 62 -31.28 8.15 -16.61
N GLU A 63 -31.57 6.87 -16.36
CA GLU A 63 -32.91 6.32 -16.53
C GLU A 63 -33.83 6.69 -15.35
N GLY A 64 -35.01 7.24 -15.65
CA GLY A 64 -36.04 7.53 -14.65
C GLY A 64 -36.57 8.97 -14.69
N LYS A 65 -37.36 9.33 -13.66
CA LYS A 65 -37.93 10.68 -13.49
C LYS A 65 -37.04 11.47 -12.51
N PHE A 66 -36.56 12.65 -12.92
CA PHE A 66 -35.65 13.47 -12.12
C PHE A 66 -36.16 14.91 -11.97
N PRO A 67 -35.77 15.63 -10.90
CA PRO A 67 -36.07 17.04 -10.77
C PRO A 67 -35.30 17.88 -11.80
N GLU A 68 -35.92 18.96 -12.27
CA GLU A 68 -35.26 19.96 -13.10
C GLU A 68 -34.50 20.94 -12.20
N LEU A 69 -33.21 20.65 -11.97
CA LEU A 69 -32.35 21.49 -11.13
C LEU A 69 -31.81 22.68 -11.92
N PRO A 70 -31.76 23.89 -11.32
CA PRO A 70 -31.22 25.09 -11.98
C PRO A 70 -29.81 24.85 -12.53
N ALA A 71 -29.64 25.11 -13.82
CA ALA A 71 -28.36 25.05 -14.50
C ALA A 71 -27.55 26.32 -14.19
N LYS A 72 -26.87 26.36 -13.04
CA LYS A 72 -25.91 27.44 -12.73
C LYS A 72 -24.46 27.06 -12.95
N CYS A 73 -24.14 25.77 -13.05
CA CYS A 73 -23.00 25.35 -13.85
C CYS A 73 -23.35 25.68 -15.31
N ASP A 74 -22.56 26.48 -16.03
CA ASP A 74 -22.80 26.89 -17.44
C ASP A 74 -22.80 25.71 -18.45
N GLN A 75 -23.01 24.48 -17.98
CA GLN A 75 -22.63 23.21 -18.60
C GLN A 75 -23.65 22.07 -18.29
N ALA A 76 -24.89 22.41 -17.95
CA ALA A 76 -25.95 21.44 -17.67
C ALA A 76 -26.32 20.61 -18.91
N GLY A 77 -25.80 19.38 -19.02
CA GLY A 77 -26.04 18.49 -20.15
C GLY A 77 -27.16 17.48 -19.91
N GLU A 78 -27.70 16.89 -20.99
CA GLU A 78 -28.67 15.78 -20.92
C GLU A 78 -28.10 14.50 -20.28
N LEU A 79 -26.77 14.42 -20.20
CA LEU A 79 -26.03 13.33 -19.56
C LEU A 79 -25.71 13.61 -18.08
N GLY A 80 -26.26 14.67 -17.50
CA GLY A 80 -26.13 14.95 -16.08
C GLY A 80 -26.60 13.77 -15.21
N ARG A 81 -26.02 13.65 -14.03
CA ARG A 81 -26.42 12.71 -12.99
C ARG A 81 -27.02 13.47 -11.83
N ILE A 82 -28.15 12.97 -11.32
CA ILE A 82 -28.81 13.51 -10.14
C ILE A 82 -28.88 12.41 -9.10
N VAL A 83 -28.33 12.70 -7.93
CA VAL A 83 -28.32 11.84 -6.75
C VAL A 83 -28.99 12.60 -5.62
N GLU A 84 -29.80 11.91 -4.83
CA GLU A 84 -30.44 12.50 -3.67
C GLU A 84 -29.67 12.16 -2.40
N VAL A 85 -29.50 13.14 -1.53
CA VAL A 85 -28.90 12.99 -0.20
C VAL A 85 -30.02 13.17 0.81
N PRO A 86 -30.20 12.24 1.77
CA PRO A 86 -31.19 12.41 2.83
C PRO A 86 -30.82 13.62 3.69
N ALA A 87 -31.80 14.21 4.37
CA ALA A 87 -31.54 15.33 5.26
C ALA A 87 -30.51 14.96 6.36
N PRO A 88 -29.51 15.80 6.64
CA PRO A 88 -28.49 15.49 7.62
C PRO A 88 -29.10 15.47 9.02
N PRO A 89 -28.85 14.42 9.82
CA PRO A 89 -29.49 14.30 11.10
C PRO A 89 -29.07 15.38 12.11
N ARG A 90 -27.82 15.92 12.12
CA ARG A 90 -27.34 16.76 13.26
C ARG A 90 -26.26 17.85 13.05
N SER A 91 -25.66 18.12 11.88
CA SER A 91 -24.41 18.94 11.84
C SER A 91 -24.40 20.29 11.10
N GLY A 92 -25.53 20.84 10.66
CA GLY A 92 -25.54 22.14 9.94
C GLY A 92 -24.80 22.11 8.59
N GLY A 93 -24.53 20.92 8.06
CA GLY A 93 -23.83 20.70 6.81
C GLY A 93 -23.48 19.22 6.59
N PHE A 94 -22.80 18.92 5.48
CA PHE A 94 -22.14 17.63 5.26
C PHE A 94 -20.97 17.81 4.31
N THR A 95 -20.06 16.84 4.23
CA THR A 95 -19.02 16.82 3.19
C THR A 95 -19.31 15.74 2.18
N LEU A 96 -19.39 16.13 0.90
CA LEU A 96 -19.47 15.21 -0.22
C LEU A 96 -18.04 14.84 -0.66
N HIS A 97 -17.75 13.55 -0.72
CA HIS A 97 -16.57 13.02 -1.39
C HIS A 97 -16.97 12.60 -2.80
N VAL A 98 -16.20 13.05 -3.78
CA VAL A 98 -16.40 12.73 -5.20
C VAL A 98 -15.19 11.94 -5.65
N TYR A 99 -15.41 10.75 -6.20
CA TYR A 99 -14.37 9.89 -6.78
C TYR A 99 -14.59 9.83 -8.29
N ASN A 100 -13.64 10.34 -9.06
CA ASN A 100 -13.75 10.49 -10.51
C ASN A 100 -12.87 9.46 -11.23
N GLY A 101 -13.48 8.35 -11.66
CA GLY A 101 -12.85 7.32 -12.49
C GLY A 101 -13.02 7.59 -13.99
N SER A 102 -13.06 8.87 -14.40
CA SER A 102 -13.19 9.29 -15.79
C SER A 102 -12.12 10.30 -16.17
N GLU A 103 -11.88 10.48 -17.46
CA GLU A 103 -10.93 11.47 -17.99
C GLU A 103 -11.52 12.89 -18.00
N ALA A 104 -12.78 13.05 -17.62
CA ALA A 104 -13.51 14.31 -17.67
C ALA A 104 -13.32 15.18 -16.43
N TYR A 105 -13.59 16.47 -16.58
CA TYR A 105 -13.96 17.33 -15.48
C TYR A 105 -15.33 16.90 -14.95
N ALA A 106 -15.43 16.78 -13.62
CA ALA A 106 -16.69 16.62 -12.92
C ALA A 106 -17.15 17.98 -12.39
N TYR A 107 -18.32 18.43 -12.86
CA TYR A 107 -19.00 19.64 -12.42
C TYR A 107 -20.05 19.25 -11.39
N VAL A 108 -19.81 19.58 -10.13
CA VAL A 108 -20.62 19.14 -9.01
C VAL A 108 -21.25 20.35 -8.33
N GLN A 109 -22.57 20.30 -8.16
CA GLN A 109 -23.32 21.32 -7.42
C GLN A 109 -24.39 20.68 -6.55
N VAL A 110 -24.53 21.19 -5.33
CA VAL A 110 -25.51 20.69 -4.35
C VAL A 110 -26.65 21.69 -4.20
N PHE A 111 -27.87 21.19 -4.17
CA PHE A 111 -29.10 21.97 -4.05
C PHE A 111 -29.91 21.49 -2.85
N GLY A 112 -30.48 22.43 -2.11
CA GLY A 112 -31.55 22.19 -1.14
C GLY A 112 -32.91 22.45 -1.80
N ALA A 113 -33.93 21.71 -1.41
CA ALA A 113 -35.29 21.90 -1.88
C ALA A 113 -36.24 22.13 -0.68
N GLU A 114 -36.97 23.24 -0.69
CA GLU A 114 -37.99 23.55 0.33
C GLU A 114 -39.25 22.69 0.16
N SER A 115 -39.48 22.15 -1.05
CA SER A 115 -40.54 21.21 -1.36
C SER A 115 -40.11 20.26 -2.48
N CYS A 116 -40.88 19.20 -2.75
CA CYS A 116 -40.54 18.27 -3.83
C CYS A 116 -40.62 18.83 -5.26
N VAL A 117 -41.37 19.93 -5.47
CA VAL A 117 -41.80 20.38 -6.81
C VAL A 117 -41.58 21.89 -6.96
N GLY A 118 -40.33 22.33 -6.80
CA GLY A 118 -39.93 23.73 -7.02
C GLY A 118 -39.09 24.30 -5.89
N ASP A 119 -38.49 25.46 -6.15
CA ASP A 119 -37.65 26.23 -5.23
C ASP A 119 -36.36 25.51 -4.79
N PHE A 120 -35.60 25.02 -5.79
CA PHE A 120 -34.25 24.50 -5.58
C PHE A 120 -33.26 25.65 -5.35
N VAL A 121 -32.64 25.67 -4.18
CA VAL A 121 -31.64 26.66 -3.79
C VAL A 121 -30.25 26.03 -3.87
N PRO A 122 -29.30 26.61 -4.64
CA PRO A 122 -27.92 26.12 -4.66
C PRO A 122 -27.27 26.36 -3.28
N LEU A 123 -26.73 25.30 -2.68
CA LEU A 123 -26.01 25.33 -1.41
C LEU A 123 -24.50 25.43 -1.59
N THR A 124 -24.02 25.17 -2.82
CA THR A 124 -22.63 25.30 -3.20
C THR A 124 -22.52 26.05 -4.52
N ASP A 125 -21.36 26.68 -4.73
CA ASP A 125 -20.93 27.03 -6.07
C ASP A 125 -20.76 25.76 -6.92
N CYS A 126 -20.67 25.94 -8.23
CA CYS A 126 -20.34 24.85 -9.14
C CYS A 126 -18.86 24.50 -8.99
N VAL A 127 -18.55 23.31 -8.47
CA VAL A 127 -17.17 22.83 -8.35
C VAL A 127 -16.82 22.06 -9.62
N ALA A 128 -15.85 22.56 -10.39
CA ALA A 128 -15.31 21.88 -11.56
C ALA A 128 -13.93 21.30 -11.22
N ASP A 129 -13.79 19.98 -11.22
CA ASP A 129 -12.55 19.32 -10.80
C ASP A 129 -12.35 18.03 -11.60
N ASN A 130 -11.13 17.80 -12.09
CA ASN A 130 -10.78 16.62 -12.86
C ASN A 130 -9.97 15.59 -12.04
N ARG A 131 -9.61 15.87 -10.79
CA ARG A 131 -8.79 14.95 -9.98
C ARG A 131 -9.55 13.67 -9.66
N VAL A 132 -8.83 12.57 -9.46
CA VAL A 132 -9.42 11.25 -9.17
C VAL A 132 -10.24 11.21 -7.87
N GLY A 133 -10.01 12.17 -6.98
CA GLY A 133 -10.94 12.46 -5.91
C GLY A 133 -10.76 13.83 -5.29
N PHE A 134 -11.88 14.41 -4.89
CA PHE A 134 -11.95 15.72 -4.25
C PHE A 134 -13.17 15.79 -3.32
N LYS A 135 -13.24 16.88 -2.54
CA LYS A 135 -14.29 17.10 -1.55
C LYS A 135 -15.07 18.37 -1.86
N VAL A 136 -16.39 18.30 -1.66
CA VAL A 136 -17.29 19.45 -1.72
C VAL A 136 -17.91 19.64 -0.33
N PRO A 137 -17.46 20.63 0.46
CA PRO A 137 -18.11 20.96 1.72
C PRO A 137 -19.46 21.62 1.44
N VAL A 138 -20.50 21.16 2.13
CA VAL A 138 -21.87 21.68 2.03
C VAL A 138 -22.25 22.27 3.37
N VAL A 139 -22.57 23.56 3.38
CA VAL A 139 -23.12 24.25 4.55
C VAL A 139 -24.62 24.36 4.38
N ILE A 140 -25.37 24.07 5.44
CA ILE A 140 -26.82 24.11 5.45
C ILE A 140 -27.24 25.15 6.48
N ASP A 141 -27.74 26.28 5.98
CA ASP A 141 -28.18 27.44 6.74
C ASP A 141 -29.71 27.56 6.84
N ALA A 142 -30.44 26.68 6.16
CA ALA A 142 -31.90 26.58 6.18
C ALA A 142 -32.37 25.12 6.22
N ASP A 143 -33.59 24.91 6.72
CA ASP A 143 -34.23 23.60 6.82
C ASP A 143 -34.85 23.21 5.46
N TYR A 144 -34.08 22.55 4.61
CA TYR A 144 -34.58 21.96 3.36
C TYR A 144 -35.09 20.54 3.61
N GLU A 145 -36.17 20.14 2.94
CA GLU A 145 -36.74 18.79 3.10
C GLU A 145 -35.91 17.73 2.38
N ARG A 146 -35.26 18.11 1.26
CA ARG A 146 -34.51 17.20 0.39
C ARG A 146 -33.26 17.90 -0.14
N TYR A 147 -32.23 17.11 -0.43
CA TYR A 147 -30.96 17.59 -0.98
C TYR A 147 -30.62 16.82 -2.24
N PHE A 148 -30.20 17.52 -3.28
CA PHE A 148 -29.84 16.92 -4.56
C PHE A 148 -28.43 17.32 -4.96
N VAL A 149 -27.65 16.35 -5.42
CA VAL A 149 -26.35 16.55 -6.04
C VAL A 149 -26.52 16.39 -7.53
N ARG A 150 -26.21 17.45 -8.28
CA ARG A 150 -26.07 17.42 -9.73
C ARG A 150 -24.60 17.22 -10.09
N ILE A 151 -24.33 16.29 -10.99
CA ILE A 151 -23.00 16.05 -11.56
C ILE A 151 -23.11 16.07 -13.08
N ASP A 152 -22.40 16.97 -13.72
CA ASP A 152 -22.21 16.96 -15.18
C ASP A 152 -20.75 16.63 -15.50
N LEU A 153 -20.52 15.94 -16.61
CA LEU A 153 -19.18 15.57 -17.07
C LEU A 153 -18.84 16.28 -18.38
N ALA A 154 -17.64 16.85 -18.46
CA ALA A 154 -17.17 17.56 -19.63
C ALA A 154 -15.70 17.25 -19.95
N THR A 155 -15.35 17.24 -21.24
CA THR A 155 -13.95 17.27 -21.67
C THR A 155 -13.37 18.69 -21.61
N SER A 156 -14.23 19.71 -21.61
CA SER A 156 -13.87 21.12 -21.48
C SER A 156 -13.60 21.50 -20.03
N GLY A 157 -12.65 22.40 -19.80
CA GLY A 157 -12.40 22.98 -18.48
C GLY A 157 -13.42 24.07 -18.07
N PRO A 158 -13.35 24.59 -16.83
CA PRO A 158 -14.29 25.59 -16.31
C PRO A 158 -14.30 26.92 -17.09
N ASP A 159 -13.21 27.26 -17.77
CA ASP A 159 -13.07 28.49 -18.56
C ASP A 159 -13.27 28.27 -20.08
N GLU A 160 -13.81 27.11 -20.46
CA GLU A 160 -14.02 26.72 -21.85
C GLU A 160 -15.50 26.46 -22.17
N ASP A 161 -15.86 26.56 -23.45
CA ASP A 161 -17.19 26.17 -23.93
C ASP A 161 -17.46 24.69 -23.63
N TYR A 162 -18.65 24.41 -23.07
CA TYR A 162 -19.05 23.06 -22.67
C TYR A 162 -18.92 22.05 -23.81
N LYS A 163 -18.20 20.96 -23.54
CA LYS A 163 -18.13 19.79 -24.39
C LYS A 163 -18.44 18.54 -23.57
N ALA A 164 -19.61 17.96 -23.80
CA ALA A 164 -20.05 16.76 -23.11
C ALA A 164 -19.04 15.62 -23.25
N TYR A 165 -18.74 14.97 -22.13
CA TYR A 165 -17.92 13.77 -22.12
C TYR A 165 -18.79 12.53 -22.35
N PHE A 166 -18.45 11.75 -23.38
CA PHE A 166 -19.08 10.47 -23.66
C PHE A 166 -18.12 9.37 -23.21
N GLY A 167 -18.19 9.00 -21.93
CA GLY A 167 -17.28 8.02 -21.34
C GLY A 167 -17.41 6.62 -21.92
N SER A 168 -16.39 5.81 -21.68
CA SER A 168 -16.44 4.36 -21.89
C SER A 168 -17.37 3.66 -20.89
N GLU A 169 -17.75 2.41 -21.14
CA GLU A 169 -18.63 1.66 -20.23
C GLU A 169 -18.02 1.44 -18.84
N ASP A 170 -16.70 1.42 -18.74
CA ASP A 170 -15.97 1.19 -17.50
C ASP A 170 -15.78 2.46 -16.64
N ASN A 171 -15.96 3.65 -17.22
CA ASN A 171 -15.84 4.90 -16.48
C ASN A 171 -16.96 5.06 -15.45
N PHE A 172 -16.63 5.72 -14.34
CA PHE A 172 -17.58 5.98 -13.28
C PHE A 172 -17.32 7.31 -12.57
N VAL A 173 -18.36 7.81 -11.91
CA VAL A 173 -18.24 8.76 -10.79
C VAL A 173 -18.86 8.08 -9.57
N ALA A 174 -18.18 8.10 -8.43
CA ALA A 174 -18.76 7.61 -7.19
C ALA A 174 -18.85 8.73 -6.15
N LEU A 175 -19.92 8.70 -5.36
CA LEU A 175 -20.20 9.68 -4.33
C LEU A 175 -20.25 9.03 -2.96
N ALA A 176 -19.72 9.73 -1.94
CA ALA A 176 -19.95 9.44 -0.53
C ALA A 176 -20.33 10.72 0.21
N ALA A 177 -21.21 10.64 1.20
CA ALA A 177 -21.54 11.77 2.06
C ALA A 177 -21.18 11.47 3.52
N TYR A 178 -20.57 12.45 4.21
CA TYR A 178 -20.27 12.39 5.64
C TYR A 178 -20.98 13.54 6.36
N ASP A 179 -21.86 13.19 7.31
CA ASP A 179 -22.48 14.14 8.24
C ASP A 179 -21.63 14.24 9.52
N GLY A 180 -21.18 15.44 9.87
CA GLY A 180 -20.36 15.70 11.06
C GLY A 180 -18.87 15.39 10.87
N ARG A 181 -18.45 14.14 11.09
CA ARG A 181 -17.02 13.77 11.19
C ARG A 181 -16.54 12.92 10.02
N GLN A 182 -15.57 13.44 9.28
CA GLN A 182 -14.84 12.71 8.24
C GLN A 182 -13.78 11.77 8.85
N PRO A 183 -13.28 10.79 8.09
CA PRO A 183 -12.15 9.96 8.51
C PRO A 183 -10.90 10.81 8.69
N SER A 184 -10.12 10.53 9.74
CA SER A 184 -8.82 11.16 10.00
C SER A 184 -7.72 10.13 9.88
N PHE A 185 -6.47 10.59 9.78
CA PHE A 185 -5.31 9.70 9.86
C PHE A 185 -5.29 8.94 11.19
N ALA A 186 -4.90 7.66 11.16
CA ALA A 186 -4.77 6.85 12.38
C ALA A 186 -3.51 7.21 13.19
N GLY A 187 -2.51 7.81 12.53
CA GLY A 187 -1.24 8.20 13.12
C GLY A 187 -0.32 8.84 12.08
N ARG A 188 0.93 9.05 12.48
CA ARG A 188 2.02 9.50 11.61
C ARG A 188 3.29 8.76 11.98
N MET A 189 4.10 8.44 10.97
CA MET A 189 5.47 7.96 11.14
C MET A 189 6.43 9.12 10.90
N GLU A 190 7.49 9.19 11.71
CA GLU A 190 8.60 10.11 11.46
C GLU A 190 9.37 9.64 10.21
N TYR A 191 9.59 10.54 9.26
CA TYR A 191 10.20 10.21 7.97
C TYR A 191 11.11 11.35 7.52
N ASN A 192 12.13 11.11 6.70
CA ASN A 192 13.05 12.11 6.14
C ASN A 192 13.28 13.39 6.95
N LYS A 193 14.00 13.29 8.07
CA LYS A 193 14.28 14.43 8.96
C LYS A 193 15.31 15.41 8.40
N ARG A 194 15.96 15.11 7.28
CA ARG A 194 17.14 15.83 6.78
C ARG A 194 16.86 16.79 5.60
N GLU A 195 15.59 16.95 5.17
CA GLU A 195 15.16 17.89 4.10
C GLU A 195 16.11 17.95 2.88
N ASN A 196 16.60 16.81 2.43
CA ASN A 196 17.56 16.71 1.34
C ASN A 196 17.03 15.85 0.19
N GLN A 197 17.55 16.13 -1.01
CA GLN A 197 17.38 15.29 -2.20
C GLN A 197 18.69 14.55 -2.47
N VAL A 198 18.60 13.28 -2.85
CA VAL A 198 19.71 12.50 -3.37
C VAL A 198 19.54 12.27 -4.88
N PRO A 199 20.63 12.02 -5.63
CA PRO A 199 20.53 11.70 -7.06
C PRO A 199 19.48 10.62 -7.31
N GLY A 200 18.66 10.77 -8.35
CA GLY A 200 17.57 9.83 -8.66
C GLY A 200 16.24 10.12 -7.95
N GLN A 201 16.23 10.96 -6.91
CA GLN A 201 15.00 11.51 -6.34
C GLN A 201 14.68 12.90 -6.92
N ALA A 202 13.45 13.08 -7.40
CA ALA A 202 13.00 14.35 -8.01
C ALA A 202 12.38 15.34 -7.00
N VAL A 203 11.90 14.83 -5.86
CA VAL A 203 11.20 15.60 -4.83
C VAL A 203 11.84 15.34 -3.47
N VAL A 204 11.77 16.32 -2.55
CA VAL A 204 12.19 16.13 -1.15
C VAL A 204 11.09 15.34 -0.44
N PRO A 205 11.37 14.15 0.11
CA PRO A 205 10.36 13.42 0.86
C PRO A 205 9.85 14.21 2.08
N PRO A 206 8.60 14.04 2.50
CA PRO A 206 8.05 14.79 3.63
C PRO A 206 8.68 14.34 4.97
N PRO A 207 8.71 15.22 5.99
CA PRO A 207 9.29 14.89 7.30
C PRO A 207 8.42 13.94 8.15
N THR A 208 7.18 13.68 7.72
CA THR A 208 6.30 12.68 8.35
C THR A 208 5.41 12.06 7.29
N LEU A 209 5.03 10.80 7.49
CA LEU A 209 4.08 10.10 6.64
C LEU A 209 2.78 9.82 7.39
N PRO A 210 1.63 10.34 6.93
CA PRO A 210 0.33 10.01 7.53
C PRO A 210 -0.02 8.54 7.31
N VAL A 211 -0.47 7.88 8.38
CA VAL A 211 -1.04 6.53 8.32
C VAL A 211 -2.51 6.64 7.92
N SER A 212 -2.95 5.81 6.98
CA SER A 212 -4.33 5.80 6.52
C SER A 212 -5.29 5.54 7.68
N CYS A 213 -6.55 5.94 7.55
CA CYS A 213 -7.56 5.77 8.61
C CYS A 213 -7.66 4.31 9.10
N THR A 214 -7.40 3.34 8.22
CA THR A 214 -7.44 1.91 8.54
C THR A 214 -6.26 1.40 9.36
N GLY A 215 -5.14 2.14 9.40
CA GLY A 215 -3.91 1.70 10.04
C GLY A 215 -3.06 0.73 9.22
N LEU A 216 -3.51 0.32 8.03
CA LEU A 216 -2.85 -0.76 7.25
C LEU A 216 -1.83 -0.26 6.22
N THR A 217 -1.87 1.02 5.89
CA THR A 217 -1.06 1.63 4.81
C THR A 217 -0.71 3.06 5.19
N PHE A 218 0.30 3.63 4.55
CA PHE A 218 0.44 5.08 4.50
C PHE A 218 -0.65 5.69 3.60
N HIS A 219 -1.01 6.95 3.82
CA HIS A 219 -2.08 7.64 3.12
C HIS A 219 -1.66 8.15 1.73
N ARG A 220 -1.13 7.24 0.92
CA ARG A 220 -0.62 7.51 -0.42
C ARG A 220 -0.67 6.27 -1.30
N LEU A 221 -0.57 6.50 -2.60
CA LEU A 221 -0.55 5.47 -3.64
C LEU A 221 0.84 5.37 -4.25
N ILE A 222 1.21 4.15 -4.60
CA ILE A 222 2.42 3.77 -5.32
C ILE A 222 2.06 3.53 -6.77
N PHE A 223 2.62 4.36 -7.64
CA PHE A 223 2.63 4.18 -9.08
C PHE A 223 3.93 3.49 -9.45
N SER A 224 3.87 2.40 -10.20
CA SER A 224 5.07 1.63 -10.58
C SER A 224 5.00 1.13 -12.02
N SER A 225 6.16 0.74 -12.55
CA SER A 225 6.29 0.06 -13.84
C SER A 225 7.38 -1.00 -13.79
N CYS A 226 7.16 -2.13 -14.47
CA CYS A 226 8.21 -3.12 -14.68
C CYS A 226 9.27 -2.66 -15.71
N GLY A 227 9.04 -1.58 -16.46
CA GLY A 227 9.91 -1.11 -17.54
C GLY A 227 10.49 0.29 -17.29
N SER A 228 11.59 0.60 -17.96
CA SER A 228 12.22 1.93 -17.93
C SER A 228 11.51 2.92 -18.87
N GLY A 229 11.44 4.20 -18.48
CA GLY A 229 11.09 5.30 -19.38
C GLY A 229 9.64 5.77 -19.36
N GLN A 230 8.79 5.21 -18.49
CA GLN A 230 7.46 5.77 -18.22
C GLN A 230 7.57 6.94 -17.23
N ASP A 231 6.86 8.02 -17.54
CA ASP A 231 6.76 9.19 -16.66
C ASP A 231 5.62 8.99 -15.65
N LEU A 232 5.93 8.26 -14.59
CA LEU A 232 4.97 7.97 -13.53
C LEU A 232 4.60 9.22 -12.71
N ALA A 233 5.48 10.22 -12.66
CA ALA A 233 5.20 11.47 -11.98
C ALA A 233 4.17 12.29 -12.75
N ALA A 234 4.32 12.39 -14.07
CA ALA A 234 3.29 13.00 -14.93
C ALA A 234 1.95 12.25 -14.84
N TRP A 235 1.98 10.92 -14.71
CA TRP A 235 0.74 10.16 -14.49
C TRP A 235 0.07 10.53 -13.16
N ALA A 236 0.81 10.56 -12.05
CA ALA A 236 0.26 10.97 -10.76
C ALA A 236 -0.31 12.40 -10.79
N ASP A 237 0.38 13.32 -11.47
CA ASP A 237 -0.08 14.70 -11.68
C ASP A 237 -1.39 14.76 -12.50
N GLU A 238 -1.50 13.97 -13.58
CA GLU A 238 -2.74 13.85 -14.37
C GLU A 238 -3.91 13.28 -13.56
N MET A 239 -3.61 12.46 -12.54
CA MET A 239 -4.61 11.99 -11.58
C MET A 239 -4.99 13.06 -10.56
N GLY A 240 -4.22 14.15 -10.46
CA GLY A 240 -4.41 15.19 -9.47
C GLY A 240 -3.88 14.83 -8.10
N LEU A 241 -2.89 13.93 -8.04
CA LEU A 241 -2.28 13.45 -6.81
C LEU A 241 -0.87 14.04 -6.68
N PRO A 242 -0.58 14.84 -5.64
CA PRO A 242 0.75 15.39 -5.43
C PRO A 242 1.79 14.28 -5.22
N VAL A 243 2.87 14.32 -5.99
CA VAL A 243 4.01 13.40 -5.83
C VAL A 243 4.80 13.77 -4.57
N SER A 244 4.89 12.84 -3.62
CA SER A 244 5.64 13.02 -2.36
C SER A 244 7.01 12.34 -2.40
N GLU A 245 7.16 11.27 -3.17
CA GLU A 245 8.45 10.65 -3.46
C GLU A 245 8.50 10.12 -4.89
N ALA A 246 9.67 10.16 -5.51
CA ALA A 246 9.86 9.62 -6.85
C ALA A 246 11.26 9.05 -6.96
N TYR A 247 11.37 7.87 -7.54
CA TYR A 247 12.62 7.23 -7.89
C TYR A 247 12.57 6.79 -9.35
N GLY A 248 13.59 7.20 -10.11
CA GLY A 248 13.80 6.76 -11.49
C GLY A 248 15.12 5.99 -11.62
N GLY A 249 15.04 4.74 -12.05
CA GLY A 249 16.17 3.86 -12.29
C GLY A 249 16.10 3.15 -13.64
N LYS A 250 17.21 2.53 -14.07
CA LYS A 250 17.24 1.70 -15.29
C LYS A 250 16.37 0.45 -15.18
N GLU A 251 16.29 -0.10 -13.97
CA GLU A 251 15.50 -1.29 -13.70
C GLU A 251 14.02 -0.96 -13.48
N GLY A 252 13.66 0.30 -13.24
CA GLY A 252 12.25 0.70 -13.12
C GLY A 252 12.10 2.06 -12.49
N SER A 253 10.88 2.58 -12.54
CA SER A 253 10.49 3.80 -11.84
C SER A 253 9.40 3.48 -10.82
N VAL A 254 9.45 4.16 -9.68
CA VAL A 254 8.42 4.09 -8.64
C VAL A 254 8.13 5.52 -8.17
N VAL A 255 6.86 5.85 -8.00
CA VAL A 255 6.40 7.15 -7.52
C VAL A 255 5.39 6.93 -6.39
N ALA A 256 5.55 7.65 -5.29
CA ALA A 256 4.56 7.78 -4.24
C ALA A 256 3.80 9.10 -4.42
N ALA A 257 2.48 9.04 -4.43
CA ALA A 257 1.62 10.21 -4.56
C ALA A 257 0.53 10.23 -3.48
N ASP A 258 0.37 11.38 -2.84
CA ASP A 258 -0.47 11.55 -1.66
C ASP A 258 -1.95 11.65 -2.05
N ALA A 259 -2.79 10.91 -1.33
CA ALA A 259 -4.24 11.01 -1.50
C ALA A 259 -4.82 12.13 -0.62
N PRO A 260 -5.95 12.75 -1.02
CA PRO A 260 -6.62 13.72 -0.16
C PRO A 260 -6.99 13.10 1.19
N GLU A 261 -6.74 13.84 2.29
CA GLU A 261 -6.98 13.37 3.66
C GLU A 261 -8.39 12.78 3.81
N GLY A 262 -8.53 11.65 4.50
CA GLY A 262 -9.84 11.08 4.83
C GLY A 262 -10.65 10.49 3.67
N MET A 263 -10.16 10.50 2.43
CA MET A 263 -10.75 9.77 1.31
C MET A 263 -10.27 8.32 1.29
N SER A 264 -11.09 7.39 0.79
CA SER A 264 -10.72 5.97 0.71
C SER A 264 -9.62 5.73 -0.34
N LEU A 265 -8.46 5.24 0.10
CA LEU A 265 -7.35 4.89 -0.79
C LEU A 265 -7.75 3.80 -1.79
N GLN A 266 -8.59 2.85 -1.37
CA GLN A 266 -9.09 1.81 -2.27
C GLN A 266 -9.86 2.44 -3.44
N THR A 267 -10.72 3.41 -3.13
CA THR A 267 -11.57 4.05 -4.15
C THR A 267 -10.77 5.04 -5.00
N ILE A 268 -9.86 5.82 -4.41
CA ILE A 268 -8.92 6.70 -5.14
C ILE A 268 -8.02 5.88 -6.06
N GLY A 269 -7.47 4.76 -5.57
CA GLY A 269 -6.64 3.86 -6.38
C GLY A 269 -7.42 3.21 -7.51
N GLY A 270 -8.67 2.82 -7.28
CA GLY A 270 -9.58 2.35 -8.34
C GLY A 270 -9.85 3.41 -9.40
N ALA A 271 -10.09 4.66 -8.99
CA ALA A 271 -10.26 5.79 -9.89
C ALA A 271 -8.99 6.08 -10.70
N ALA A 272 -7.82 6.06 -10.07
CA ALA A 272 -6.52 6.25 -10.74
C ALA A 272 -6.17 5.14 -11.74
N LYS A 273 -6.60 3.89 -11.48
CA LYS A 273 -6.46 2.77 -12.46
C LYS A 273 -7.35 2.96 -13.68
N GLN A 274 -8.53 3.53 -13.48
CA GLN A 274 -9.55 3.69 -14.52
C GLN A 274 -9.31 4.94 -15.37
N LYS A 275 -8.93 6.05 -14.73
CA LYS A 275 -8.49 7.27 -15.38
C LYS A 275 -7.06 7.03 -15.88
N ARG A 276 -6.92 6.20 -16.92
CA ARG A 276 -5.60 5.96 -17.52
C ARG A 276 -5.11 7.26 -18.13
N PRO A 277 -3.80 7.56 -18.02
CA PRO A 277 -3.26 8.79 -18.54
C PRO A 277 -3.22 8.74 -20.07
N SER A 278 -3.06 9.90 -20.69
CA SER A 278 -2.89 10.03 -22.15
C SER A 278 -1.69 9.27 -22.75
N GLN A 279 -0.76 8.79 -21.90
CA GLN A 279 0.43 8.02 -22.26
C GLN A 279 0.25 6.49 -22.15
N ASP A 280 1.07 5.72 -22.85
CA ASP A 280 1.05 4.25 -22.78
C ASP A 280 1.45 3.75 -21.38
N THR A 281 0.45 3.19 -20.68
CA THR A 281 0.56 2.62 -19.34
C THR A 281 0.57 1.09 -19.33
N THR A 282 0.88 0.47 -20.46
CA THR A 282 1.08 -0.98 -20.51
C THR A 282 2.16 -1.39 -19.51
N GLY A 283 1.85 -2.35 -18.63
CA GLY A 283 2.78 -2.85 -17.61
C GLY A 283 2.93 -1.99 -16.36
N THR A 284 2.05 -1.00 -16.13
CA THR A 284 2.04 -0.22 -14.89
C THR A 284 1.11 -0.77 -13.82
N SER A 285 1.34 -0.38 -12.56
CA SER A 285 0.45 -0.64 -11.44
C SER A 285 0.17 0.62 -10.60
N VAL A 286 -0.96 0.60 -9.90
CA VAL A 286 -1.30 1.54 -8.81
C VAL A 286 -1.70 0.73 -7.60
N GLU A 287 -1.00 0.92 -6.49
CA GLU A 287 -1.14 0.12 -5.27
C GLU A 287 -1.08 1.03 -4.04
N PRO A 288 -1.67 0.66 -2.88
CA PRO A 288 -1.41 1.38 -1.65
C PRO A 288 0.06 1.30 -1.24
N ASP A 289 0.57 2.33 -0.56
CA ASP A 289 1.86 2.22 0.12
C ASP A 289 1.69 1.43 1.42
N TYR A 290 1.85 0.10 1.33
CA TYR A 290 1.71 -0.81 2.46
C TYR A 290 2.68 -0.44 3.59
N ILE A 291 2.21 -0.58 4.83
CA ILE A 291 3.10 -0.53 6.00
C ILE A 291 3.76 -1.90 6.14
N ILE A 292 5.08 -1.91 6.19
CA ILE A 292 5.87 -3.08 6.55
C ILE A 292 6.30 -2.88 7.99
N SER A 293 5.86 -3.74 8.90
CA SER A 293 6.24 -3.68 10.31
C SER A 293 7.40 -4.64 10.57
N LEU A 294 8.39 -4.19 11.33
CA LEU A 294 9.55 -5.01 11.70
C LEU A 294 9.15 -6.13 12.68
N PHE A 295 8.17 -5.85 13.53
CA PHE A 295 7.56 -6.78 14.47
C PHE A 295 6.04 -6.70 14.35
N ASN A 296 5.35 -7.76 14.78
CA ASN A 296 3.93 -7.59 15.05
C ASN A 296 3.78 -6.61 16.21
N PRO A 297 2.92 -5.60 16.07
CA PRO A 297 2.66 -4.69 17.17
C PRO A 297 2.01 -5.45 18.32
N ASP A 298 2.60 -5.35 19.51
CA ASP A 298 2.06 -5.92 20.75
C ASP A 298 0.71 -5.29 21.14
N ASP A 299 0.47 -4.05 20.68
CA ASP A 299 -0.78 -3.32 20.80
C ASP A 299 -1.31 -2.94 19.41
N PRO A 300 -2.53 -3.37 19.02
CA PRO A 300 -3.13 -3.03 17.72
C PRO A 300 -3.35 -1.52 17.52
N ASN A 301 -3.27 -0.70 18.57
CA ASN A 301 -3.32 0.77 18.49
C ASN A 301 -1.93 1.43 18.47
N ASN A 302 -0.86 0.65 18.71
CA ASN A 302 0.53 1.08 18.61
C ASN A 302 1.25 0.22 17.56
N TYR A 303 1.09 0.63 16.31
CA TYR A 303 1.61 -0.01 15.10
C TYR A 303 3.14 -0.22 15.06
N PHE A 304 3.87 0.34 16.03
CA PHE A 304 5.32 0.49 16.07
C PHE A 304 5.99 -0.20 17.29
N SER A 305 5.28 -1.13 17.95
CA SER A 305 5.74 -1.87 19.13
C SER A 305 6.37 -3.24 18.80
N GLY A 306 7.08 -3.85 19.76
CA GLY A 306 7.70 -5.19 19.65
C GLY A 306 9.24 -5.16 19.67
N ASP A 307 9.88 -6.24 20.15
CA ASP A 307 11.35 -6.42 20.16
C ASP A 307 11.70 -7.89 19.84
N LEU A 308 12.93 -8.15 19.37
CA LEU A 308 13.42 -9.52 19.20
C LEU A 308 13.66 -10.23 20.53
N GLU A 309 13.21 -11.48 20.61
CA GLU A 309 13.42 -12.33 21.78
C GLU A 309 14.87 -12.82 21.85
N ARG A 310 15.48 -12.73 23.03
CA ARG A 310 16.80 -13.31 23.34
C ARG A 310 16.65 -14.70 23.93
N ILE A 311 17.53 -15.63 23.52
CA ILE A 311 17.60 -16.99 24.06
C ILE A 311 18.97 -17.28 24.67
N THR A 312 19.03 -18.25 25.58
CA THR A 312 20.27 -18.89 26.02
C THR A 312 20.29 -20.34 25.54
N LEU A 313 21.23 -20.67 24.67
CA LEU A 313 21.50 -22.06 24.30
C LEU A 313 22.27 -22.75 25.44
N LYS A 314 21.92 -23.99 25.76
CA LYS A 314 22.59 -24.80 26.79
C LYS A 314 23.60 -25.76 26.19
N ASN A 315 23.39 -26.19 24.95
CA ASN A 315 24.26 -27.15 24.29
C ASN A 315 25.53 -26.49 23.73
N GLU A 316 26.69 -26.78 24.33
CA GLU A 316 27.99 -26.25 23.91
C GLU A 316 28.37 -26.58 22.46
N LYS A 317 27.91 -27.73 21.92
CA LYS A 317 28.18 -28.08 20.51
C LYS A 317 27.43 -27.14 19.57
N ILE A 318 26.17 -26.83 19.89
CA ILE A 318 25.37 -25.88 19.11
C ILE A 318 26.00 -24.50 19.20
N GLN A 319 26.32 -24.03 20.42
CA GLN A 319 26.99 -22.74 20.63
C GLN A 319 28.26 -22.60 19.78
N ASN A 320 29.15 -23.59 19.80
CA ASN A 320 30.41 -23.56 19.03
C ASN A 320 30.20 -23.56 17.52
N CYS A 321 29.16 -24.25 17.05
CA CYS A 321 28.78 -24.38 15.65
C CYS A 321 28.21 -23.07 15.09
N VAL A 322 27.30 -22.40 15.81
CA VAL A 322 26.67 -21.15 15.37
C VAL A 322 27.39 -19.89 15.87
N ALA A 323 28.63 -20.05 16.34
CA ALA A 323 29.41 -18.97 16.93
C ALA A 323 29.75 -17.85 15.94
N PHE A 324 29.73 -16.62 16.42
CA PHE A 324 30.03 -15.42 15.66
C PHE A 324 31.54 -15.31 15.45
N LYS A 325 32.02 -15.60 14.23
CA LYS A 325 33.45 -15.57 13.88
C LYS A 325 33.64 -14.82 12.56
N PRO A 326 33.47 -13.49 12.56
CA PRO A 326 33.63 -12.68 11.35
C PRO A 326 35.10 -12.72 10.91
N THR A 327 35.35 -13.18 9.69
CA THR A 327 36.70 -13.25 9.10
C THR A 327 36.76 -12.66 7.69
N ALA A 328 35.59 -12.34 7.12
CA ALA A 328 35.48 -11.87 5.77
C ALA A 328 35.96 -10.42 5.64
N VAL A 329 36.56 -10.12 4.49
CA VAL A 329 36.94 -8.77 4.09
C VAL A 329 36.46 -8.52 2.66
N SER A 330 36.15 -7.27 2.37
CA SER A 330 35.84 -6.79 1.02
C SER A 330 37.09 -6.19 0.37
N THR A 331 37.17 -6.26 -0.96
CA THR A 331 38.21 -5.63 -1.80
C THR A 331 37.56 -4.67 -2.80
N SER A 332 38.33 -4.08 -3.71
CA SER A 332 37.78 -3.31 -4.84
C SER A 332 37.63 -4.13 -6.13
N ASP A 333 37.99 -5.42 -6.08
CA ASP A 333 37.98 -6.31 -7.23
C ASP A 333 36.54 -6.72 -7.59
N GLU A 334 36.35 -7.20 -8.82
CA GLU A 334 35.03 -7.64 -9.30
C GLU A 334 34.65 -9.04 -8.78
N GLU A 335 35.63 -9.89 -8.44
CA GLU A 335 35.40 -11.25 -7.93
C GLU A 335 35.11 -11.24 -6.42
N GLN A 336 33.86 -10.93 -6.06
CA GLN A 336 33.38 -10.87 -4.68
C GLN A 336 31.94 -11.31 -4.60
N VAL A 337 31.54 -11.77 -3.42
CA VAL A 337 30.14 -11.96 -3.09
C VAL A 337 29.57 -10.67 -2.50
N ILE A 338 28.50 -10.16 -3.09
CA ILE A 338 27.77 -8.97 -2.64
C ILE A 338 26.45 -9.43 -2.03
N VAL A 339 26.27 -9.16 -0.73
CA VAL A 339 25.02 -9.38 -0.02
C VAL A 339 24.40 -8.03 0.33
N SER A 340 23.23 -7.74 -0.26
CA SER A 340 22.42 -6.60 0.15
C SER A 340 21.47 -7.00 1.27
N ILE A 341 21.40 -6.20 2.32
CA ILE A 341 20.59 -6.43 3.52
C ILE A 341 19.62 -5.27 3.61
N ILE A 342 18.33 -5.54 3.41
CA ILE A 342 17.27 -4.55 3.48
C ILE A 342 16.61 -4.67 4.86
N ASP A 343 16.97 -3.79 5.79
CA ASP A 343 16.59 -3.91 7.20
C ASP A 343 16.66 -2.55 7.93
N SER A 344 16.92 -2.50 9.24
CA SER A 344 16.97 -1.28 10.05
C SER A 344 18.33 -0.58 10.08
N GLY A 345 19.35 -1.13 9.42
CA GLY A 345 20.72 -0.60 9.43
C GLY A 345 21.69 -1.47 10.22
N VAL A 346 22.87 -0.92 10.53
CA VAL A 346 23.87 -1.57 11.40
C VAL A 346 24.41 -0.61 12.45
N ASP A 347 24.75 -1.12 13.63
CA ASP A 347 25.29 -0.35 14.76
C ASP A 347 26.72 0.15 14.52
N PHE A 348 26.92 1.47 14.48
CA PHE A 348 28.22 2.12 14.30
C PHE A 348 28.97 2.31 15.62
N SER A 349 28.52 1.72 16.72
CA SER A 349 29.27 1.75 17.97
C SER A 349 30.71 1.25 17.76
N PRO A 350 31.70 1.78 18.50
CA PRO A 350 33.09 1.37 18.36
C PRO A 350 33.33 -0.13 18.56
N ALA A 351 32.42 -0.84 19.23
CA ALA A 351 32.51 -2.28 19.45
C ALA A 351 32.22 -3.11 18.18
N ASN A 352 31.42 -2.57 17.26
CA ASN A 352 30.89 -3.30 16.10
C ASN A 352 31.35 -2.73 14.75
N LEU A 353 31.70 -1.45 14.69
CA LEU A 353 32.01 -0.73 13.45
C LEU A 353 33.12 -1.40 12.61
N ASP A 354 34.09 -2.05 13.24
CA ASP A 354 35.16 -2.76 12.53
C ASP A 354 34.64 -3.93 11.68
N TYR A 355 33.59 -4.63 12.14
CA TYR A 355 32.97 -5.72 11.37
C TYR A 355 32.37 -5.18 10.07
N TRP A 356 31.67 -4.04 10.14
CA TRP A 356 31.02 -3.42 8.98
C TRP A 356 32.04 -2.77 8.06
N ASN A 357 33.09 -2.15 8.60
CA ASN A 357 34.18 -1.60 7.80
C ASN A 357 34.99 -2.68 7.08
N ALA A 358 35.08 -3.90 7.62
CA ALA A 358 35.72 -5.01 6.93
C ALA A 358 34.96 -5.41 5.65
N THR A 359 33.63 -5.37 5.66
CA THR A 359 32.77 -5.83 4.55
C THR A 359 32.15 -4.70 3.71
N LYS A 360 32.51 -3.44 3.94
CA LYS A 360 31.87 -2.32 3.22
C LYS A 360 32.11 -2.29 1.72
N TYR A 361 31.20 -1.63 1.00
CA TYR A 361 31.24 -1.57 -0.44
C TYR A 361 32.47 -0.80 -0.95
N ARG A 362 33.29 -1.39 -1.85
CA ARG A 362 34.47 -0.72 -2.44
C ARG A 362 34.56 -0.84 -3.96
N GLN A 363 33.55 -1.41 -4.58
CA GLN A 363 33.57 -1.60 -6.03
C GLN A 363 33.41 -0.26 -6.75
N ALA A 364 33.89 -0.22 -8.01
CA ALA A 364 33.87 0.98 -8.83
C ALA A 364 32.45 1.35 -9.33
N VAL A 365 31.53 0.38 -9.36
CA VAL A 365 30.15 0.61 -9.78
C VAL A 365 29.48 1.60 -8.82
N LYS A 366 28.82 2.60 -9.39
CA LYS A 366 28.12 3.65 -8.65
C LYS A 366 26.66 3.68 -9.06
N THR A 367 25.78 3.81 -8.07
CA THR A 367 24.36 4.09 -8.29
C THR A 367 23.99 5.46 -7.70
N ASN A 368 22.69 5.74 -7.68
CA ASN A 368 22.11 6.93 -7.08
C ASN A 368 22.32 6.98 -5.56
N PHE A 369 22.35 5.81 -4.91
CA PHE A 369 22.42 5.69 -3.45
C PHE A 369 23.74 5.07 -2.95
N MET A 370 24.50 4.41 -3.83
CA MET A 370 25.71 3.69 -3.43
C MET A 370 26.96 4.09 -4.24
N GLN A 371 28.07 4.23 -3.54
CA GLN A 371 29.42 4.44 -4.06
C GLN A 371 30.47 3.82 -3.14
N ALA A 372 31.68 3.59 -3.68
CA ALA A 372 32.80 3.02 -2.93
C ALA A 372 33.06 3.77 -1.61
N GLY A 373 33.28 3.01 -0.54
CA GLY A 373 33.56 3.49 0.81
C GLY A 373 32.35 3.52 1.75
N GLN A 374 31.13 3.28 1.24
CA GLN A 374 29.89 3.33 2.02
C GLN A 374 29.50 1.97 2.61
N LEU A 375 28.79 2.00 3.75
CA LEU A 375 28.20 0.82 4.40
C LEU A 375 26.83 0.46 3.80
N GLY A 376 26.19 1.39 3.09
CA GLY A 376 24.80 1.29 2.67
C GLY A 376 24.15 2.67 2.57
N PHE A 377 22.81 2.70 2.61
CA PHE A 377 22.00 3.91 2.48
C PHE A 377 20.80 3.86 3.43
N ASP A 378 20.48 4.98 4.08
CA ASP A 378 19.28 5.21 4.90
C ASP A 378 18.18 5.85 4.06
N PHE A 379 17.18 5.04 3.67
CA PHE A 379 16.00 5.50 2.93
C PHE A 379 14.99 6.25 3.81
N ILE A 380 15.08 6.16 5.14
CA ILE A 380 14.26 6.97 6.05
C ILE A 380 14.81 8.39 6.09
N ASN A 381 16.10 8.58 6.37
CA ASN A 381 16.71 9.92 6.51
C ASN A 381 17.34 10.46 5.22
N ASN A 382 17.26 9.68 4.15
CA ASN A 382 17.77 10.01 2.83
C ASN A 382 19.27 10.31 2.80
N ASP A 383 20.09 9.47 3.43
CA ASP A 383 21.54 9.68 3.52
C ASP A 383 22.35 8.37 3.47
N VAL A 384 23.67 8.49 3.54
CA VAL A 384 24.62 7.38 3.35
C VAL A 384 25.05 6.72 4.66
N GLU A 385 24.36 7.01 5.76
CA GLU A 385 24.63 6.54 7.12
C GLU A 385 23.48 5.63 7.58
N PRO A 386 23.47 4.34 7.19
CA PRO A 386 22.46 3.38 7.64
C PRO A 386 22.68 2.95 9.10
N GLU A 387 22.79 3.92 10.01
CA GLU A 387 22.96 3.69 11.44
C GLU A 387 21.70 3.05 12.01
N ASP A 388 21.89 1.94 12.70
CA ASP A 388 20.79 1.24 13.32
C ASP A 388 20.26 2.00 14.54
N VAL A 389 18.95 2.17 14.61
CA VAL A 389 18.25 2.71 15.79
C VAL A 389 17.18 1.75 16.31
N SER A 390 17.06 0.58 15.66
CA SER A 390 16.17 -0.51 16.02
C SER A 390 16.93 -1.80 15.74
N PRO A 391 17.59 -2.42 16.74
CA PRO A 391 18.77 -3.30 16.61
C PRO A 391 18.66 -4.57 15.73
N HIS A 392 17.51 -4.80 15.12
CA HIS A 392 17.19 -5.93 14.25
C HIS A 392 18.20 -6.10 13.11
N GLY A 393 18.46 -5.04 12.34
CA GLY A 393 19.37 -5.05 11.21
C GLY A 393 20.80 -5.37 11.61
N THR A 394 21.26 -4.88 12.76
CA THR A 394 22.55 -5.26 13.35
C THR A 394 22.66 -6.76 13.58
N PHE A 395 21.60 -7.39 14.10
CA PHE A 395 21.59 -8.84 14.32
C PHE A 395 21.52 -9.61 13.01
N VAL A 396 20.71 -9.15 12.04
CA VAL A 396 20.59 -9.76 10.71
C VAL A 396 21.93 -9.69 9.96
N ALA A 397 22.58 -8.54 9.91
CA ALA A 397 23.90 -8.37 9.30
C ALA A 397 24.98 -9.19 10.02
N GLY A 398 24.91 -9.24 11.36
CA GLY A 398 25.78 -10.09 12.16
C GLY A 398 25.63 -11.57 11.84
N ALA A 399 24.39 -12.06 11.63
CA ALA A 399 24.13 -13.45 11.27
C ALA A 399 24.77 -13.82 9.92
N VAL A 400 24.80 -12.88 8.96
CA VAL A 400 25.50 -13.04 7.68
C VAL A 400 27.02 -13.06 7.86
N VAL A 401 27.59 -11.96 8.35
CA VAL A 401 29.05 -11.75 8.42
C VAL A 401 29.72 -12.74 9.38
N GLY A 402 29.07 -13.04 10.51
CA GLY A 402 29.61 -13.92 11.54
C GLY A 402 29.77 -15.37 11.11
N GLY A 403 28.94 -15.82 10.16
CA GLY A 403 28.91 -17.20 9.66
C GLY A 403 29.49 -17.41 8.27
N TYR A 404 29.88 -16.35 7.56
CA TYR A 404 30.48 -16.47 6.22
C TYR A 404 31.84 -17.16 6.25
N ARG A 405 31.99 -18.21 5.44
CA ARG A 405 33.21 -19.03 5.32
C ARG A 405 33.63 -19.24 3.86
N GLY A 406 33.01 -18.52 2.93
CA GLY A 406 33.32 -18.58 1.51
C GLY A 406 34.77 -18.19 1.19
N SER A 407 35.27 -18.69 0.06
CA SER A 407 36.63 -18.43 -0.42
C SER A 407 36.82 -17.04 -1.01
N ALA A 408 35.76 -16.44 -1.52
CA ALA A 408 35.78 -15.10 -2.09
C ALA A 408 35.62 -14.01 -1.00
N PRO A 409 36.11 -12.78 -1.24
CA PRO A 409 35.77 -11.60 -0.45
C PRO A 409 34.26 -11.43 -0.29
N LEU A 410 33.84 -10.90 0.87
CA LEU A 410 32.44 -10.58 1.15
C LEU A 410 32.26 -9.07 1.24
N THR A 411 31.32 -8.56 0.44
CA THR A 411 30.80 -7.20 0.54
C THR A 411 29.37 -7.26 1.08
N THR A 412 29.06 -6.46 2.10
CA THR A 412 27.70 -6.30 2.61
C THR A 412 27.23 -4.86 2.47
N ILE A 413 26.01 -4.68 1.94
CA ILE A 413 25.39 -3.37 1.70
C ILE A 413 24.12 -3.28 2.55
N ASN A 414 24.06 -2.30 3.46
CA ASN A 414 22.96 -2.16 4.41
C ASN A 414 21.97 -1.10 3.94
N PHE A 415 20.87 -1.52 3.33
CA PHE A 415 19.77 -0.65 2.96
C PHE A 415 18.80 -0.52 4.12
N LYS A 416 18.88 0.61 4.81
CA LYS A 416 18.05 0.91 5.96
C LYS A 416 16.70 1.46 5.49
N ILE A 417 15.62 0.70 5.75
CA ILE A 417 14.23 1.10 5.50
C ILE A 417 13.41 1.20 6.79
N PHE A 418 13.90 0.67 7.92
CA PHE A 418 13.23 0.77 9.22
C PHE A 418 13.91 1.81 10.13
N GLY A 419 13.11 2.74 10.65
CA GLY A 419 13.53 3.75 11.63
C GLY A 419 13.22 3.38 13.08
N ALA A 420 13.20 4.38 13.95
CA ALA A 420 12.84 4.22 15.37
C ALA A 420 11.39 3.77 15.57
N ASP A 421 10.51 4.07 14.61
CA ASP A 421 9.12 3.64 14.57
C ASP A 421 8.97 2.17 14.15
N LYS A 422 10.06 1.43 13.86
CA LYS A 422 10.03 -0.01 13.53
C LYS A 422 9.07 -0.36 12.37
N ALA A 423 8.81 0.61 11.50
CA ALA A 423 8.02 0.47 10.29
C ALA A 423 8.80 1.02 9.09
N ALA A 424 8.46 0.49 7.93
CA ALA A 424 9.01 0.90 6.64
C ALA A 424 7.88 1.11 5.63
N THR A 425 8.15 1.96 4.65
CA THR A 425 7.27 2.21 3.51
C THR A 425 7.48 1.12 2.47
N TYR A 426 6.40 0.68 1.82
CA TYR A 426 6.49 -0.20 0.66
C TYR A 426 7.28 0.47 -0.47
N PHE A 427 7.13 1.78 -0.66
CA PHE A 427 7.99 2.58 -1.54
C PHE A 427 9.49 2.36 -1.26
N GLY A 428 9.94 2.56 -0.01
CA GLY A 428 11.34 2.43 0.38
C GLY A 428 11.87 1.02 0.18
N ALA A 429 11.05 -0.01 0.44
CA ALA A 429 11.39 -1.40 0.15
C ALA A 429 11.58 -1.65 -1.35
N LEU A 430 10.69 -1.15 -2.21
CA LEU A 430 10.81 -1.28 -3.67
C LEU A 430 12.09 -0.61 -4.18
N VAL A 431 12.39 0.60 -3.72
CA VAL A 431 13.62 1.31 -4.11
C VAL A 431 14.87 0.56 -3.64
N ALA A 432 14.89 0.06 -2.40
CA ALA A 432 16.01 -0.71 -1.87
C ALA A 432 16.28 -2.02 -2.65
N ILE A 433 15.22 -2.75 -3.03
CA ILE A 433 15.34 -3.97 -3.85
C ILE A 433 15.85 -3.60 -5.24
N ASN A 434 15.31 -2.56 -5.87
CA ASN A 434 15.76 -2.10 -7.17
C ASN A 434 17.25 -1.73 -7.16
N GLU A 435 17.71 -1.06 -6.10
CA GLU A 435 19.13 -0.72 -5.93
C GLU A 435 20.02 -1.94 -5.69
N ALA A 436 19.56 -2.92 -4.92
CA ALA A 436 20.27 -4.18 -4.76
C ALA A 436 20.47 -4.91 -6.10
N ILE A 437 19.45 -4.91 -6.96
CA ILE A 437 19.51 -5.46 -8.32
C ILE A 437 20.46 -4.63 -9.20
N ALA A 438 20.39 -3.30 -9.15
CA ALA A 438 21.24 -2.41 -9.93
C ALA A 438 22.74 -2.52 -9.55
N LEU A 439 23.04 -2.87 -8.30
CA LEU A 439 24.38 -3.17 -7.81
C LEU A 439 24.84 -4.60 -8.13
N ASN A 440 24.00 -5.40 -8.81
CA ASN A 440 24.27 -6.79 -9.13
C ASN A 440 24.61 -7.61 -7.87
N SER A 441 23.82 -7.43 -6.81
CA SER A 441 23.96 -8.23 -5.59
C SER A 441 23.74 -9.70 -5.91
N ASP A 442 24.56 -10.60 -5.39
CA ASP A 442 24.32 -12.04 -5.58
C ASP A 442 23.12 -12.50 -4.75
N VAL A 443 23.01 -11.96 -3.52
CA VAL A 443 21.93 -12.31 -2.59
C VAL A 443 21.36 -11.05 -1.93
N VAL A 444 20.03 -10.96 -1.86
CA VAL A 444 19.31 -9.92 -1.13
C VAL A 444 18.57 -10.55 0.05
N ASN A 445 18.92 -10.13 1.26
CA ASN A 445 18.25 -10.56 2.49
C ASN A 445 17.13 -9.58 2.86
N MET A 446 15.91 -10.10 2.96
CA MET A 446 14.70 -9.38 3.36
C MET A 446 14.07 -10.08 4.57
N SER A 447 14.57 -9.77 5.77
CA SER A 447 14.09 -10.35 7.03
C SER A 447 12.76 -9.72 7.52
N TRP A 448 11.90 -9.34 6.59
CA TRP A 448 10.62 -8.66 6.80
C TRP A 448 9.59 -9.14 5.77
N GLY A 449 8.32 -8.83 6.03
CA GLY A 449 7.23 -9.08 5.11
C GLY A 449 5.98 -8.26 5.49
N PHE A 450 4.99 -8.23 4.60
CA PHE A 450 3.70 -7.61 4.86
C PHE A 450 2.56 -8.48 4.33
N TYR A 451 1.36 -8.29 4.89
CA TYR A 451 0.19 -9.07 4.55
C TYR A 451 -0.73 -8.32 3.61
N SER A 452 -1.01 -8.92 2.45
CA SER A 452 -1.97 -8.39 1.48
C SER A 452 -2.68 -9.52 0.76
N LYS A 453 -4.01 -9.39 0.62
CA LYS A 453 -4.80 -10.30 -0.21
C LYS A 453 -4.48 -10.14 -1.69
N GLU A 454 -4.22 -8.91 -2.11
CA GLU A 454 -3.82 -8.59 -3.47
C GLU A 454 -2.34 -8.91 -3.65
N ARG A 455 -2.02 -9.50 -4.80
CA ARG A 455 -0.64 -9.78 -5.20
C ARG A 455 0.04 -8.46 -5.59
N PRO A 456 1.16 -8.08 -4.93
CA PRO A 456 1.79 -6.80 -5.13
C PRO A 456 2.54 -6.75 -6.47
N ALA A 457 1.98 -6.03 -7.46
CA ALA A 457 2.48 -6.02 -8.83
C ALA A 457 3.86 -5.35 -8.95
N ALA A 458 4.10 -4.25 -8.23
CA ALA A 458 5.40 -3.56 -8.23
C ALA A 458 6.52 -4.46 -7.69
N LEU A 459 6.26 -5.17 -6.58
CA LEU A 459 7.22 -6.11 -6.01
C LEU A 459 7.44 -7.32 -6.92
N GLU A 460 6.39 -7.82 -7.58
CA GLU A 460 6.53 -8.90 -8.56
C GLU A 460 7.39 -8.49 -9.77
N CYS A 461 7.32 -7.24 -10.23
CA CYS A 461 8.21 -6.73 -11.27
C CYS A 461 9.68 -6.90 -10.84
N LEU A 462 10.02 -6.51 -9.61
CA LEU A 462 11.37 -6.60 -9.09
C LEU A 462 11.82 -8.06 -8.89
N VAL A 463 10.90 -8.96 -8.52
CA VAL A 463 11.20 -10.41 -8.48
C VAL A 463 11.59 -10.92 -9.87
N LYS A 464 10.86 -10.53 -10.92
CA LYS A 464 11.20 -10.92 -12.30
C LYS A 464 12.54 -10.33 -12.75
N GLN A 465 12.82 -9.08 -12.41
CA GLN A 465 14.10 -8.44 -12.73
C GLN A 465 15.27 -9.07 -11.98
N ALA A 466 15.07 -9.44 -10.71
CA ALA A 466 16.05 -10.20 -9.95
C ALA A 466 16.34 -11.54 -10.64
N ALA A 467 15.30 -12.23 -11.12
CA ALA A 467 15.44 -13.48 -11.89
C ALA A 467 16.27 -13.26 -13.18
N ASP A 468 15.95 -12.22 -13.96
CA ASP A 468 16.66 -11.88 -15.20
C ASP A 468 18.15 -11.54 -14.96
N ARG A 469 18.48 -11.08 -13.76
CA ARG A 469 19.84 -10.70 -13.35
C ARG A 469 20.57 -11.79 -12.55
N GLY A 470 19.91 -12.91 -12.25
CA GLY A 470 20.48 -13.97 -11.41
C GLY A 470 20.65 -13.56 -9.94
N VAL A 471 19.90 -12.56 -9.47
CA VAL A 471 19.91 -12.09 -8.08
C VAL A 471 18.96 -12.97 -7.25
N VAL A 472 19.46 -13.58 -6.19
CA VAL A 472 18.64 -14.42 -5.30
C VAL A 472 18.03 -13.58 -4.18
N LEU A 473 16.70 -13.67 -4.02
CA LEU A 473 15.94 -12.97 -2.99
C LEU A 473 15.61 -13.95 -1.85
N VAL A 474 16.10 -13.68 -0.65
CA VAL A 474 15.86 -14.53 0.54
C VAL A 474 15.00 -13.76 1.52
N THR A 475 13.87 -14.32 1.93
CA THR A 475 12.90 -13.62 2.77
C THR A 475 12.34 -14.49 3.89
N SER A 476 11.97 -13.86 5.01
CA SER A 476 11.39 -14.55 6.15
C SER A 476 9.95 -14.97 5.89
N ALA A 477 9.55 -16.17 6.35
CA ALA A 477 8.17 -16.62 6.26
C ALA A 477 7.22 -15.83 7.19
N GLY A 478 7.74 -15.17 8.23
CA GLY A 478 6.99 -14.44 9.25
C GLY A 478 6.85 -15.21 10.57
N ASN A 479 6.44 -14.50 11.63
CA ASN A 479 6.50 -14.98 13.03
C ASN A 479 5.10 -15.10 13.68
N GLU A 480 4.06 -15.31 12.89
CA GLU A 480 2.66 -15.30 13.36
C GLU A 480 2.08 -16.70 13.58
N GLY A 481 2.85 -17.77 13.30
CA GLY A 481 2.34 -19.14 13.29
C GLY A 481 1.25 -19.37 12.23
N ASN A 482 1.18 -18.51 11.22
CA ASN A 482 0.17 -18.53 10.17
C ASN A 482 0.51 -19.53 9.06
N ASN A 483 -0.53 -19.98 8.36
CA ASN A 483 -0.36 -20.62 7.06
C ASN A 483 -0.44 -19.55 5.96
N ILE A 484 0.71 -19.18 5.37
CA ILE A 484 0.79 -18.09 4.40
C ILE A 484 0.17 -18.44 3.04
N HIS A 485 -0.17 -19.72 2.82
CA HIS A 485 -1.02 -20.11 1.69
C HIS A 485 -2.43 -19.49 1.79
N ASN A 486 -2.94 -19.35 3.01
CA ASN A 486 -4.28 -18.82 3.30
C ASN A 486 -4.26 -17.31 3.58
N VAL A 487 -3.22 -16.84 4.27
CA VAL A 487 -3.03 -15.43 4.62
C VAL A 487 -1.71 -14.99 4.00
N ARG A 488 -1.78 -14.53 2.76
CA ARG A 488 -0.62 -14.22 1.92
C ARG A 488 0.29 -13.18 2.58
N GLN A 489 1.54 -13.57 2.78
CA GLN A 489 2.63 -12.72 3.22
C GLN A 489 3.60 -12.51 2.06
N TRP A 490 3.95 -11.26 1.77
CA TRP A 490 4.86 -10.88 0.69
C TRP A 490 6.15 -10.28 1.28
N PRO A 491 7.34 -10.59 0.73
CA PRO A 491 7.56 -11.34 -0.51
C PRO A 491 7.51 -12.88 -0.40
N ALA A 492 7.39 -13.46 0.81
CA ALA A 492 7.51 -14.92 1.02
C ALA A 492 6.66 -15.77 0.05
N SER A 493 5.41 -15.37 -0.17
CA SER A 493 4.48 -16.10 -1.05
C SER A 493 4.90 -16.14 -2.53
N PHE A 494 5.87 -15.33 -2.97
CA PHE A 494 6.41 -15.43 -4.33
C PHE A 494 7.24 -16.69 -4.55
N ALA A 495 7.76 -17.33 -3.51
CA ALA A 495 8.58 -18.54 -3.64
C ALA A 495 7.84 -19.71 -4.31
N ALA A 496 6.50 -19.74 -4.22
CA ALA A 496 5.68 -20.72 -4.91
C ALA A 496 5.75 -20.61 -6.45
N ASP A 497 5.78 -19.37 -6.97
CA ASP A 497 5.74 -19.08 -8.40
C ASP A 497 7.15 -18.83 -8.99
N TYR A 498 8.09 -18.38 -8.15
CA TYR A 498 9.47 -18.05 -8.50
C TYR A 498 10.49 -18.82 -7.63
N PRO A 499 10.43 -20.16 -7.59
CA PRO A 499 11.26 -20.97 -6.70
C PRO A 499 12.76 -20.94 -7.04
N GLU A 500 13.13 -20.44 -8.22
CA GLU A 500 14.54 -20.26 -8.65
C GLU A 500 15.09 -18.88 -8.27
N THR A 501 14.26 -17.97 -7.76
CA THR A 501 14.65 -16.58 -7.47
C THR A 501 14.32 -16.20 -6.03
N VAL A 502 13.19 -16.66 -5.49
CA VAL A 502 12.73 -16.32 -4.14
C VAL A 502 12.82 -17.54 -3.22
N VAL A 503 13.57 -17.40 -2.13
CA VAL A 503 13.70 -18.41 -1.08
C VAL A 503 13.00 -17.89 0.18
N SER A 504 11.79 -18.40 0.45
CA SER A 504 11.07 -18.12 1.69
C SER A 504 11.51 -19.05 2.82
N VAL A 505 11.87 -18.48 3.98
CA VAL A 505 12.56 -19.17 5.07
C VAL A 505 11.70 -19.25 6.33
N ALA A 506 11.33 -20.48 6.69
CA ALA A 506 10.76 -20.85 7.98
C ALA A 506 11.84 -21.00 9.07
N SER A 507 11.43 -21.09 10.33
CA SER A 507 12.32 -21.29 11.48
C SER A 507 12.10 -22.66 12.11
N TYR A 508 13.18 -23.40 12.35
CA TYR A 508 13.15 -24.70 13.03
C TYR A 508 14.04 -24.72 14.29
N ALA A 509 13.70 -25.60 15.22
CA ALA A 509 14.51 -25.95 16.38
C ALA A 509 14.85 -27.44 16.38
N PHE A 510 15.94 -27.80 17.07
CA PHE A 510 16.18 -29.17 17.48
C PHE A 510 15.38 -29.46 18.75
N GLU A 511 14.63 -30.56 18.77
CA GLU A 511 13.89 -30.98 19.95
C GLU A 511 14.85 -31.13 21.15
N ASN A 512 14.55 -30.46 22.26
CA ASN A 512 15.37 -30.44 23.49
C ASN A 512 16.84 -30.03 23.26
N GLU A 513 17.14 -29.18 22.27
CA GLU A 513 18.50 -28.74 21.92
C GLU A 513 19.48 -29.90 21.65
N THR A 514 18.97 -31.04 21.19
CA THR A 514 19.79 -32.20 20.81
C THR A 514 19.96 -32.22 19.30
N ILE A 515 21.21 -32.10 18.83
CA ILE A 515 21.54 -32.17 17.39
C ILE A 515 21.18 -33.57 16.88
N ASP A 516 19.99 -33.69 16.30
CA ASP A 516 19.44 -34.94 15.76
C ASP A 516 18.57 -34.57 14.54
N PRO A 517 18.98 -34.93 13.31
CA PRO A 517 18.23 -34.60 12.09
C PRO A 517 16.85 -35.25 12.04
N THR A 518 16.61 -36.30 12.85
CA THR A 518 15.30 -36.95 12.94
C THR A 518 14.33 -36.23 13.89
N LYS A 519 14.81 -35.20 14.61
CA LYS A 519 14.07 -34.44 15.62
C LYS A 519 14.12 -32.93 15.39
N VAL A 520 14.03 -32.55 14.12
CA VAL A 520 13.88 -31.16 13.68
C VAL A 520 12.41 -30.79 13.69
N ILE A 521 12.02 -29.79 14.49
CA ILE A 521 10.65 -29.31 14.61
C ILE A 521 10.55 -27.86 14.14
N LEU A 522 9.44 -27.49 13.50
CA LEU A 522 9.16 -26.10 13.20
C LEU A 522 8.92 -25.34 14.51
N THR A 523 9.42 -24.11 14.66
CA THR A 523 9.09 -23.31 15.84
C THR A 523 7.62 -22.88 15.79
N ASP A 524 6.98 -22.76 16.95
CA ASP A 524 5.55 -22.46 17.05
C ASP A 524 5.18 -21.11 16.42
N PHE A 525 6.10 -20.13 16.48
CA PHE A 525 5.91 -18.82 15.86
C PHE A 525 6.13 -18.84 14.34
N SER A 526 6.85 -19.82 13.78
CA SER A 526 7.17 -19.79 12.36
C SER A 526 5.90 -19.92 11.53
N ASN A 527 5.73 -18.98 10.62
CA ASN A 527 4.81 -19.18 9.52
C ASN A 527 5.24 -20.39 8.67
N ARG A 528 4.25 -20.95 7.98
CA ARG A 528 4.32 -22.19 7.21
C ARG A 528 3.42 -22.10 5.99
N GLY A 529 3.49 -23.07 5.10
CA GLY A 529 2.58 -23.19 3.97
C GLY A 529 3.27 -23.83 2.78
N ILE A 530 2.58 -24.74 2.11
CA ILE A 530 3.07 -25.40 0.91
C ILE A 530 2.26 -24.88 -0.29
N PRO A 531 2.92 -24.53 -1.41
CA PRO A 531 4.37 -24.53 -1.67
C PRO A 531 5.07 -23.21 -1.28
N ASP A 532 4.39 -22.31 -0.57
CA ASP A 532 4.81 -20.92 -0.36
C ASP A 532 6.05 -20.75 0.55
N VAL A 533 6.32 -21.69 1.46
CA VAL A 533 7.53 -21.69 2.29
C VAL A 533 8.51 -22.72 1.73
N ALA A 534 9.62 -22.23 1.18
CA ALA A 534 10.59 -23.03 0.44
C ALA A 534 11.43 -23.93 1.34
N VAL A 535 11.92 -23.41 2.47
CA VAL A 535 12.87 -24.10 3.35
C VAL A 535 12.73 -23.63 4.80
N ALA A 536 13.11 -24.45 5.77
CA ALA A 536 13.33 -24.02 7.15
C ALA A 536 14.84 -23.89 7.48
N ALA A 537 15.23 -22.91 8.28
CA ALA A 537 16.58 -22.80 8.82
C ALA A 537 16.56 -22.69 10.35
N PHE A 538 17.72 -22.95 10.98
CA PHE A 538 17.79 -23.03 12.44
C PHE A 538 17.37 -21.70 13.07
N MET A 539 16.71 -21.79 14.23
CA MET A 539 16.03 -20.65 14.85
C MET A 539 16.94 -19.52 15.33
N THR A 540 18.24 -19.76 15.44
CA THR A 540 19.18 -18.77 15.96
C THR A 540 20.60 -18.97 15.44
N THR A 541 21.39 -17.90 15.49
CA THR A 541 22.85 -17.91 15.36
C THR A 541 23.41 -16.83 16.30
N GLU A 542 24.67 -16.94 16.68
CA GLU A 542 25.30 -15.90 17.48
C GLU A 542 25.55 -14.64 16.63
N THR A 543 25.22 -13.46 17.18
CA THR A 543 25.36 -12.15 16.54
C THR A 543 25.97 -11.14 17.53
N PRO A 544 26.56 -10.02 17.09
CA PRO A 544 27.06 -8.99 18.01
C PRO A 544 25.91 -8.37 18.80
N ASN A 545 26.20 -7.92 20.03
CA ASN A 545 25.26 -7.12 20.82
C ASN A 545 25.22 -5.69 20.27
N TYR A 546 24.03 -5.11 20.20
CA TYR A 546 23.84 -3.71 19.83
C TYR A 546 24.37 -2.77 20.93
N GLY A 547 25.11 -1.73 20.54
CA GLY A 547 25.62 -0.67 21.42
C GLY A 547 26.66 -1.12 22.45
N GLY A 548 27.20 -2.33 22.33
CA GLY A 548 28.03 -2.93 23.37
C GLY A 548 28.94 -4.05 22.89
N ILE A 549 29.83 -4.47 23.78
CA ILE A 549 30.80 -5.54 23.52
C ILE A 549 30.11 -6.91 23.63
N GLY A 550 30.63 -7.88 22.88
CA GLY A 550 30.24 -9.28 22.97
C GLY A 550 29.08 -9.63 22.06
N THR A 551 28.50 -10.79 22.30
CA THR A 551 27.55 -11.44 21.40
C THR A 551 26.31 -11.94 22.14
N GLY A 552 25.30 -12.34 21.37
CA GLY A 552 24.05 -12.90 21.88
C GLY A 552 23.36 -13.80 20.86
N TYR A 553 22.31 -14.48 21.32
CA TYR A 553 21.43 -15.31 20.51
C TYR A 553 20.04 -14.72 20.50
N PHE A 554 19.50 -14.52 19.29
CA PHE A 554 18.17 -13.98 19.07
C PHE A 554 17.34 -14.98 18.27
N LEU A 555 16.02 -14.96 18.46
CA LEU A 555 15.08 -15.88 17.82
C LEU A 555 14.18 -15.17 16.81
N GLY A 556 13.85 -15.88 15.74
CA GLY A 556 12.85 -15.44 14.76
C GLY A 556 13.18 -15.96 13.37
N THR A 557 12.17 -16.01 12.50
CA THR A 557 12.40 -16.26 11.07
C THR A 557 13.33 -15.19 10.47
N SER A 558 13.38 -13.98 11.03
CA SER A 558 14.32 -12.93 10.67
C SER A 558 15.79 -13.23 10.98
N ILE A 559 16.08 -14.18 11.89
CA ILE A 559 17.43 -14.72 12.15
C ILE A 559 17.68 -16.01 11.35
N SER A 560 16.65 -16.83 11.12
CA SER A 560 16.76 -18.00 10.24
C SER A 560 17.05 -17.61 8.78
N THR A 561 16.46 -16.52 8.30
CA THR A 561 16.65 -15.98 6.94
C THR A 561 18.13 -15.69 6.60
N PRO A 562 18.89 -14.91 7.39
CA PRO A 562 20.30 -14.64 7.12
C PRO A 562 21.20 -15.88 7.25
N ILE A 563 20.78 -16.95 7.92
CA ILE A 563 21.49 -18.24 7.89
C ILE A 563 21.39 -18.90 6.51
N VAL A 564 20.26 -18.77 5.82
CA VAL A 564 20.12 -19.20 4.42
C VAL A 564 20.89 -18.26 3.49
N THR A 565 20.76 -16.94 3.67
CA THR A 565 21.50 -15.92 2.91
C THR A 565 23.01 -16.16 2.93
N ARG A 566 23.60 -16.39 4.11
CA ARG A 566 25.05 -16.63 4.21
C ARG A 566 25.47 -17.96 3.59
N THR A 567 24.60 -18.97 3.63
CA THR A 567 24.87 -20.28 3.00
C THR A 567 24.90 -20.11 1.49
N LEU A 568 23.93 -19.37 0.93
CA LEU A 568 23.95 -18.95 -0.46
C LEU A 568 25.24 -18.19 -0.81
N ALA A 569 25.61 -17.20 0.00
CA ALA A 569 26.83 -16.43 -0.21
C ALA A 569 28.10 -17.30 -0.18
N ASN A 570 28.17 -18.32 0.69
CA ASN A 570 29.30 -19.27 0.71
C ASN A 570 29.39 -20.06 -0.61
N LEU A 571 28.25 -20.45 -1.20
CA LEU A 571 28.24 -21.20 -2.46
C LEU A 571 28.68 -20.33 -3.63
N GLU A 572 28.14 -19.10 -3.70
CA GLU A 572 28.51 -18.07 -4.68
C GLU A 572 30.03 -17.86 -4.73
N SER A 573 30.66 -17.88 -3.56
CA SER A 573 32.11 -17.69 -3.41
C SER A 573 32.98 -18.75 -4.10
N ALA A 574 32.41 -19.91 -4.42
CA ALA A 574 33.09 -21.02 -5.09
C ALA A 574 32.73 -21.11 -6.58
N ARG A 575 31.49 -20.78 -6.94
CA ARG A 575 30.92 -20.71 -8.29
C ARG A 575 29.64 -19.85 -8.23
N PRO A 576 29.22 -19.19 -9.33
CA PRO A 576 27.91 -18.54 -9.38
C PRO A 576 26.84 -19.51 -8.89
N ALA A 577 26.10 -19.16 -7.84
CA ALA A 577 25.08 -20.02 -7.30
C ALA A 577 23.84 -19.95 -8.20
N ASP A 578 23.22 -21.10 -8.31
CA ASP A 578 21.93 -21.29 -8.92
C ASP A 578 21.09 -21.90 -7.81
N VAL A 579 19.90 -21.37 -7.56
CA VAL A 579 18.98 -21.88 -6.53
C VAL A 579 18.69 -23.39 -6.75
N ASN A 580 18.86 -23.90 -7.97
CA ASN A 580 18.80 -25.34 -8.23
C ASN A 580 19.91 -26.15 -7.52
N HIS A 581 21.07 -25.56 -7.25
CA HIS A 581 22.13 -26.19 -6.44
C HIS A 581 21.82 -26.16 -4.93
N LEU A 582 20.96 -25.25 -4.46
CA LEU A 582 20.53 -25.21 -3.05
C LEU A 582 19.73 -26.44 -2.65
N GLN A 583 18.94 -27.02 -3.56
CA GLN A 583 18.12 -28.18 -3.25
C GLN A 583 18.96 -29.38 -2.77
N GLY A 584 20.23 -29.47 -3.19
CA GLY A 584 21.16 -30.50 -2.74
C GLY A 584 21.74 -30.28 -1.34
N LEU A 585 21.53 -29.10 -0.74
CA LEU A 585 21.98 -28.72 0.60
C LEU A 585 20.89 -28.83 1.66
N TYR A 586 19.70 -29.27 1.26
CA TYR A 586 18.57 -29.41 2.16
C TYR A 586 18.30 -30.88 2.44
N ASP A 587 18.12 -31.20 3.72
CA ASP A 587 17.61 -32.50 4.15
C ASP A 587 16.08 -32.45 4.30
N GLN A 588 15.46 -33.63 4.42
CA GLN A 588 14.04 -33.77 4.73
C GLN A 588 13.84 -33.88 6.24
N GLY A 589 13.06 -32.96 6.80
CA GLY A 589 12.73 -32.93 8.22
C GLY A 589 11.47 -33.77 8.51
N PRO A 590 11.57 -34.94 9.17
CA PRO A 590 10.43 -35.84 9.33
C PRO A 590 9.27 -35.27 10.17
N GLN A 591 9.52 -34.22 10.97
CA GLN A 591 8.47 -33.51 11.74
C GLN A 591 7.99 -32.21 11.07
N LEU A 592 8.53 -31.84 9.90
CA LEU A 592 8.11 -30.67 9.12
C LEU A 592 6.99 -31.00 8.10
N SER A 593 6.52 -32.26 8.10
CA SER A 593 5.53 -32.80 7.17
C SER A 593 4.32 -31.89 6.98
N GLY A 594 4.14 -31.41 5.75
CA GLY A 594 3.00 -30.57 5.37
C GLY A 594 3.10 -29.09 5.77
N LEU A 595 4.21 -28.66 6.39
CA LEU A 595 4.41 -27.29 6.86
C LEU A 595 5.37 -26.49 5.97
N VAL A 596 6.35 -27.16 5.35
CA VAL A 596 7.38 -26.56 4.49
C VAL A 596 7.47 -27.36 3.19
N PHE A 597 7.74 -26.70 2.06
CA PHE A 597 7.84 -27.34 0.75
C PHE A 597 8.89 -28.46 0.77
N LYS A 598 8.48 -29.67 0.32
CA LYS A 598 9.29 -30.90 0.34
C LYS A 598 9.92 -31.25 1.71
N GLU A 599 9.39 -30.70 2.81
CA GLU A 599 9.93 -30.86 4.16
C GLU A 599 11.40 -30.37 4.27
N ALA A 600 11.80 -29.48 3.37
CA ALA A 600 13.19 -29.06 3.25
C ALA A 600 13.61 -28.21 4.45
N TYR A 601 14.75 -28.56 5.05
CA TYR A 601 15.44 -27.69 5.99
C TYR A 601 16.93 -27.63 5.68
N LEU A 602 17.56 -26.49 5.99
CA LEU A 602 19.00 -26.31 5.93
C LEU A 602 19.65 -26.94 7.16
N PRO A 603 20.44 -28.02 7.01
CA PRO A 603 21.07 -28.66 8.15
C PRO A 603 22.18 -27.79 8.73
N VAL A 604 22.14 -27.60 10.05
CA VAL A 604 23.14 -26.86 10.80
C VAL A 604 23.67 -27.74 11.93
N CYS A 605 24.99 -27.70 12.16
CA CYS A 605 25.70 -28.46 13.20
C CYS A 605 25.76 -29.99 13.02
N LEU A 606 25.45 -30.52 11.83
CA LEU A 606 25.63 -31.95 11.54
C LEU A 606 27.06 -32.24 11.04
N GLU A 607 27.63 -33.37 11.46
CA GLU A 607 28.95 -33.81 10.98
C GLU A 607 28.92 -34.03 9.46
N GLY A 608 29.88 -33.44 8.73
CA GLY A 608 29.95 -33.49 7.27
C GLY A 608 29.16 -32.37 6.56
N TYR A 609 28.36 -31.60 7.29
CA TYR A 609 27.78 -30.34 6.81
C TYR A 609 28.70 -29.17 7.21
N THR A 610 29.58 -28.79 6.29
CA THR A 610 30.20 -27.46 6.29
C THR A 610 29.46 -26.65 5.23
N PRO A 611 28.65 -25.65 5.62
CA PRO A 611 28.02 -24.74 4.68
C PRO A 611 29.04 -23.88 3.93
#